data_AF-A0A9W5TYN8-F1
#
_entry.id   AF-A0A9W5TYN8-F1
#
_cell.length_a   1.000
_cell.length_b   1.000
_cell.length_c   1.000
_cell.angle_alpha   90.00
_cell.angle_beta   90.00
_cell.angle_gamma   90.00
#
_symmetry.space_group_name_H-M   'P 1'
#
loop_
_entity.id
_entity.type
_entity.pdbx_description
1 polymer ?
#
loop_
_entity_poly.entity_id
_entity_poly.type
_entity_poly.pdbx_seq_one_letter_code
_entity_poly.pdbx_strand_id
1 'polypeptide(L)'
;MPNMDILNLEERFEQLKDETNKEDLLLLVKEFKRNHFPNVLTKSAEYRKKYRDQKQLVNLLLLLEAVCHAQIGEYKQSSVILQTLYAKAEGMTGSELVTYGELAFMSDYKLARKILSDAVRRMEAEAEADRIKLARGYLVLGEAEEKLEKFTRAIKYYKQGLTYFQEDDIRDKYMILYLHFKIGMLYSAKNEHEEAIDYLEKAVELAGENFEMKINSLVSLAKIYGSKSENEKAYPYLQESLSLLEESSLSESFIHAEALIEMAFYHFDQAKLDEAAPYYQRAINLYKKLPGRDNRKVGMVYMQYAYCLEHKKKADKHQAGVSYEKAIEQLEKTKDRELLENAYADVIAFFDATNNTKKKRMYENKFVKMVNG
;
A
#
# COMPACT_ATOMS: atom_id res chain seq x y z
N MET A 1 -2.88 -13.61 -7.45
CA MET A 1 -4.21 -13.49 -6.83
C MET A 1 -4.83 -14.87 -6.76
N PRO A 2 -5.15 -15.40 -5.57
CA PRO A 2 -5.96 -16.61 -5.45
C PRO A 2 -7.38 -16.34 -6.00
N ASN A 3 -8.02 -17.39 -6.48
CA ASN A 3 -9.33 -17.46 -7.14
C ASN A 3 -10.33 -16.36 -6.70
N MET A 4 -10.67 -15.41 -7.58
CA MET A 4 -11.56 -14.25 -7.34
C MET A 4 -13.05 -14.60 -7.34
N ASP A 5 -13.42 -15.81 -6.93
CA ASP A 5 -14.83 -16.14 -6.75
C ASP A 5 -15.32 -15.68 -5.37
N ILE A 6 -15.26 -14.37 -5.12
CA ILE A 6 -15.79 -13.71 -3.90
C ILE A 6 -17.28 -14.01 -3.73
N LEU A 7 -17.96 -14.33 -4.83
CA LEU A 7 -19.37 -14.69 -4.84
C LEU A 7 -19.63 -16.16 -4.50
N ASN A 8 -18.63 -17.04 -4.54
CA ASN A 8 -18.83 -18.49 -4.58
C ASN A 8 -19.94 -18.84 -5.59
N LEU A 9 -19.75 -18.35 -6.81
CA LEU A 9 -20.76 -18.24 -7.86
C LEU A 9 -21.33 -19.61 -8.24
N GLU A 10 -20.49 -20.64 -8.25
CA GLU A 10 -20.93 -22.01 -8.51
C GLU A 10 -21.94 -22.49 -7.49
N GLU A 11 -21.64 -22.36 -6.20
CA GLU A 11 -22.54 -22.79 -5.13
C GLU A 11 -23.84 -21.98 -5.14
N ARG A 12 -23.76 -20.66 -5.33
CA ARG A 12 -24.94 -19.81 -5.33
C ARG A 12 -25.84 -20.02 -6.54
N PHE A 13 -25.27 -20.30 -7.72
CA PHE A 13 -26.08 -20.68 -8.87
C PHE A 13 -26.63 -22.09 -8.74
N GLU A 14 -25.91 -23.03 -8.13
CA GLU A 14 -26.41 -24.38 -7.84
C GLU A 14 -27.67 -24.35 -6.99
N GLN A 15 -27.74 -23.46 -5.99
CA GLN A 15 -28.92 -23.26 -5.14
C GLN A 15 -30.12 -22.65 -5.86
N LEU A 16 -29.90 -21.97 -7.00
CA LEU A 16 -30.93 -21.24 -7.75
C LEU A 16 -31.26 -21.87 -9.10
N LYS A 17 -30.59 -22.96 -9.47
CA LYS A 17 -30.79 -23.59 -10.77
C LYS A 17 -32.07 -24.44 -10.80
N ASP A 18 -32.70 -24.46 -11.96
CA ASP A 18 -33.82 -25.32 -12.30
C ASP A 18 -33.68 -25.83 -13.75
N GLU A 19 -34.64 -26.63 -14.20
CA GLU A 19 -34.63 -27.19 -15.57
C GLU A 19 -34.64 -26.13 -16.68
N THR A 20 -35.08 -24.91 -16.39
CA THR A 20 -35.25 -23.81 -17.35
C THR A 20 -34.02 -22.88 -17.45
N ASN A 21 -33.15 -22.89 -16.44
CA ASN A 21 -32.01 -21.98 -16.36
C ASN A 21 -30.64 -22.69 -16.24
N LYS A 22 -30.59 -24.00 -15.95
CA LYS A 22 -29.34 -24.72 -15.66
C LYS A 22 -28.24 -24.56 -16.71
N GLU A 23 -28.58 -24.64 -18.01
CA GLU A 23 -27.59 -24.56 -19.09
C GLU A 23 -27.03 -23.15 -19.23
N ASP A 24 -27.90 -22.15 -19.07
CA ASP A 24 -27.55 -20.73 -19.13
C ASP A 24 -26.63 -20.34 -17.95
N LEU A 25 -26.92 -20.81 -16.73
CA LEU A 25 -26.08 -20.55 -15.56
C LEU A 25 -24.72 -21.26 -15.66
N LEU A 26 -24.69 -22.51 -16.15
CA LEU A 26 -23.44 -23.23 -16.37
C LEU A 26 -22.55 -22.54 -17.41
N LEU A 27 -23.15 -21.94 -18.44
CA LEU A 27 -22.43 -21.12 -19.41
C LEU A 27 -21.84 -19.86 -18.78
N LEU A 28 -22.58 -19.14 -17.94
CA LEU A 28 -22.05 -17.96 -17.23
C LEU A 28 -20.86 -18.31 -16.34
N VAL A 29 -20.96 -19.39 -15.54
CA VAL A 29 -19.86 -19.86 -14.70
C VAL A 29 -18.61 -20.12 -15.54
N LYS A 30 -18.78 -20.81 -16.68
CA LYS A 30 -17.67 -21.13 -17.58
C LYS A 30 -17.02 -19.88 -18.19
N GLU A 31 -17.82 -18.92 -18.66
CA GLU A 31 -17.31 -17.66 -19.21
C GLU A 31 -16.63 -16.81 -18.13
N PHE A 32 -17.19 -16.77 -16.92
CA PHE A 32 -16.62 -16.06 -15.78
C PHE A 32 -15.27 -16.63 -15.36
N LYS A 33 -15.16 -17.96 -15.22
CA LYS A 33 -13.89 -18.65 -14.92
C LYS A 33 -12.81 -18.44 -15.99
N ARG A 34 -13.22 -18.14 -17.23
CA ARG A 34 -12.31 -17.80 -18.34
C ARG A 34 -11.98 -16.31 -18.41
N ASN A 35 -12.44 -15.50 -17.46
CA ASN A 35 -12.31 -14.04 -17.43
C ASN A 35 -12.91 -13.36 -18.68
N HIS A 36 -13.90 -13.97 -19.32
CA HIS A 36 -14.60 -13.38 -20.47
C HIS A 36 -15.68 -12.38 -20.01
N PHE A 37 -15.29 -11.41 -19.18
CA PHE A 37 -16.24 -10.52 -18.50
C PHE A 37 -17.20 -9.78 -19.43
N PRO A 38 -16.81 -9.28 -20.63
CA PRO A 38 -17.77 -8.68 -21.55
C PRO A 38 -18.86 -9.64 -22.05
N ASN A 39 -18.52 -10.93 -22.25
CA ASN A 39 -19.49 -11.96 -22.62
C ASN A 39 -20.43 -12.26 -21.46
N VAL A 40 -19.90 -12.34 -20.24
CA VAL A 40 -20.68 -12.53 -19.01
C VAL A 40 -21.68 -11.39 -18.84
N LEU A 41 -21.26 -10.14 -19.02
CA LEU A 41 -22.14 -8.95 -18.94
C LEU A 41 -23.28 -9.01 -19.95
N THR A 42 -22.97 -9.33 -21.21
CA THR A 42 -23.97 -9.43 -22.28
C THR A 42 -25.01 -10.50 -21.97
N LYS A 43 -24.55 -11.71 -21.62
CA LYS A 43 -25.42 -12.85 -21.30
C LYS A 43 -26.22 -12.62 -20.02
N SER A 44 -25.59 -12.08 -18.98
CA SER A 44 -26.27 -11.75 -17.72
C SER A 44 -27.42 -10.77 -17.96
N ALA A 45 -27.21 -9.73 -18.78
CA ALA A 45 -28.27 -8.78 -19.12
C ALA A 45 -29.44 -9.43 -19.88
N GLU A 46 -29.18 -10.38 -20.77
CA GLU A 46 -30.21 -11.19 -21.45
C GLU A 46 -30.97 -12.08 -20.45
N TYR A 47 -30.24 -12.77 -19.57
CA TYR A 47 -30.81 -13.67 -18.58
C TYR A 47 -31.63 -12.94 -17.52
N ARG A 48 -31.26 -11.71 -17.13
CA ARG A 48 -32.09 -10.87 -16.26
C ARG A 48 -33.45 -10.55 -16.88
N LYS A 49 -33.52 -10.41 -18.21
CA LYS A 49 -34.81 -10.21 -18.92
C LYS A 49 -35.59 -11.52 -19.01
N LYS A 50 -34.89 -12.62 -19.33
CA LYS A 50 -35.47 -13.97 -19.48
C LYS A 50 -36.05 -14.50 -18.17
N TYR A 51 -35.34 -14.32 -17.06
CA TYR A 51 -35.68 -14.83 -15.72
C TYR A 51 -36.16 -13.74 -14.77
N ARG A 52 -36.81 -12.70 -15.30
CA ARG A 52 -37.22 -11.50 -14.54
C ARG A 52 -38.06 -11.78 -13.30
N ASP A 53 -38.80 -12.88 -13.29
CA ASP A 53 -39.68 -13.29 -12.20
C ASP A 53 -38.92 -14.03 -11.08
N GLN A 54 -37.70 -14.53 -11.36
CA GLN A 54 -36.80 -15.16 -10.38
C GLN A 54 -35.94 -14.10 -9.67
N LYS A 55 -36.52 -13.36 -8.72
CA LYS A 55 -35.88 -12.20 -8.06
C LYS A 55 -34.49 -12.49 -7.48
N GLN A 56 -34.30 -13.62 -6.81
CA GLN A 56 -33.00 -14.00 -6.23
C GLN A 56 -31.94 -14.23 -7.32
N LEU A 57 -32.32 -14.89 -8.42
CA LEU A 57 -31.43 -15.07 -9.56
C LEU A 57 -31.08 -13.73 -10.21
N VAL A 58 -32.07 -12.84 -10.42
CA VAL A 58 -31.82 -11.50 -10.97
C VAL A 58 -30.86 -10.70 -10.10
N ASN A 59 -30.97 -10.78 -8.78
CA ASN A 59 -30.04 -10.11 -7.85
C ASN A 59 -28.62 -10.70 -7.93
N LEU A 60 -28.49 -12.03 -8.06
CA LEU A 60 -27.19 -12.69 -8.22
C LEU A 60 -26.54 -12.34 -9.57
N LEU A 61 -27.33 -12.22 -10.64
CA LEU A 61 -26.88 -11.76 -11.96
C LEU A 61 -26.40 -10.30 -11.90
N LEU A 62 -27.12 -9.41 -11.20
CA LEU A 62 -26.65 -8.04 -10.97
C LEU A 62 -25.34 -7.99 -10.16
N LEU A 63 -25.22 -8.85 -9.14
CA LEU A 63 -23.97 -9.02 -8.39
C LEU A 63 -22.81 -9.45 -9.30
N LEU A 64 -23.05 -10.44 -10.16
CA LEU A 64 -22.07 -10.90 -11.15
C LEU A 64 -21.68 -9.76 -12.11
N GLU A 65 -22.65 -8.97 -12.59
CA GLU A 65 -22.39 -7.79 -13.42
C GLU A 65 -21.50 -6.77 -12.70
N ALA A 66 -21.76 -6.50 -11.42
CA ALA A 66 -20.92 -5.60 -10.62
C ALA A 66 -19.48 -6.08 -10.49
N VAL A 67 -19.26 -7.39 -10.31
CA VAL A 67 -17.92 -7.99 -10.32
C VAL A 67 -17.27 -7.80 -11.67
N CYS A 68 -17.95 -8.17 -12.76
CA CYS A 68 -17.41 -8.06 -14.11
C CYS A 68 -17.02 -6.63 -14.46
N HIS A 69 -17.86 -5.64 -14.13
CA HIS A 69 -17.54 -4.23 -14.34
C HIS A 69 -16.30 -3.80 -13.54
N ALA A 70 -16.16 -4.23 -12.28
CA ALA A 70 -14.96 -3.93 -11.50
C ALA A 70 -13.70 -4.55 -12.13
N GLN A 71 -13.78 -5.80 -12.62
CA GLN A 71 -12.64 -6.50 -13.25
C GLN A 71 -12.15 -5.84 -14.54
N ILE A 72 -13.04 -5.22 -15.31
CA ILE A 72 -12.68 -4.51 -16.55
C ILE A 72 -12.39 -3.02 -16.33
N GLY A 73 -12.32 -2.55 -15.07
CA GLY A 73 -12.02 -1.16 -14.73
C GLY A 73 -13.21 -0.19 -14.86
N GLU A 74 -14.41 -0.71 -15.11
CA GLU A 74 -15.66 0.06 -15.17
C GLU A 74 -16.24 0.30 -13.76
N TYR A 75 -15.44 0.90 -12.89
CA TYR A 75 -15.75 1.04 -11.47
C TYR A 75 -17.06 1.79 -11.21
N LYS A 76 -17.37 2.82 -12.01
CA LYS A 76 -18.61 3.60 -11.85
C LYS A 76 -19.86 2.74 -12.06
N GLN A 77 -19.85 1.87 -13.09
CA GLN A 77 -20.95 0.94 -13.37
C GLN A 77 -21.11 -0.06 -12.23
N SER A 78 -20.01 -0.64 -11.77
CA SER A 78 -19.99 -1.54 -10.61
C SER A 78 -20.61 -0.89 -9.37
N SER A 79 -20.17 0.32 -9.02
CA SER A 79 -20.66 1.06 -7.84
C SER A 79 -22.15 1.40 -7.93
N VAL A 80 -22.66 1.77 -9.12
CA VAL A 80 -24.09 2.08 -9.32
C VAL A 80 -24.95 0.83 -9.10
N ILE A 81 -24.51 -0.33 -9.61
CA ILE A 81 -25.22 -1.59 -9.41
C ILE A 81 -25.24 -1.96 -7.93
N LEU A 82 -24.08 -1.92 -7.26
CA LEU A 82 -23.95 -2.23 -5.84
C LEU A 82 -24.77 -1.28 -4.96
N GLN A 83 -24.78 0.02 -5.27
CA GLN A 83 -25.60 0.99 -4.56
C GLN A 83 -27.10 0.70 -4.72
N THR A 84 -27.53 0.27 -5.91
CA THR A 84 -28.93 -0.10 -6.18
C THR A 84 -29.33 -1.36 -5.43
N LEU A 85 -28.45 -2.36 -5.38
CA LEU A 85 -28.68 -3.60 -4.62
C LEU A 85 -28.73 -3.32 -3.12
N TYR A 86 -27.78 -2.54 -2.60
CA TYR A 86 -27.74 -2.14 -1.20
C TYR A 86 -28.93 -1.28 -0.77
N ALA A 87 -29.44 -0.39 -1.65
CA ALA A 87 -30.64 0.39 -1.36
C ALA A 87 -31.90 -0.47 -1.16
N LYS A 88 -31.88 -1.73 -1.65
CA LYS A 88 -32.95 -2.71 -1.49
C LYS A 88 -32.60 -3.79 -0.44
N ALA A 89 -31.57 -3.56 0.38
CA ALA A 89 -31.05 -4.53 1.35
C ALA A 89 -31.88 -4.64 2.65
N GLU A 90 -33.12 -4.14 2.65
CA GLU A 90 -34.05 -4.40 3.75
C GLU A 90 -34.25 -5.93 3.87
N GLY A 91 -33.81 -6.50 5.00
CA GLY A 91 -33.86 -7.94 5.25
C GLY A 91 -32.60 -8.75 4.87
N MET A 92 -31.56 -8.13 4.30
CA MET A 92 -30.27 -8.82 4.13
C MET A 92 -29.58 -9.04 5.47
N THR A 93 -28.97 -10.21 5.62
CA THR A 93 -28.14 -10.56 6.77
C THR A 93 -26.85 -9.75 6.77
N GLY A 94 -26.23 -9.56 7.94
CA GLY A 94 -24.92 -8.92 8.01
C GLY A 94 -23.85 -9.65 7.17
N SER A 95 -23.93 -10.97 7.13
CA SER A 95 -23.08 -11.87 6.32
C SER A 95 -23.15 -11.58 4.81
N GLU A 96 -24.35 -11.33 4.27
CA GLU A 96 -24.53 -10.94 2.87
C GLU A 96 -23.99 -9.53 2.59
N LEU A 97 -24.15 -8.62 3.56
CA LEU A 97 -23.61 -7.26 3.45
C LEU A 97 -22.08 -7.23 3.47
N VAL A 98 -21.41 -8.16 4.17
CA VAL A 98 -19.94 -8.31 4.07
C VAL A 98 -19.53 -8.60 2.63
N THR A 99 -20.20 -9.53 1.95
CA THR A 99 -19.94 -9.83 0.53
C THR A 99 -20.16 -8.60 -0.36
N TYR A 100 -21.27 -7.86 -0.18
CA TYR A 100 -21.48 -6.62 -0.92
C TYR A 100 -20.40 -5.56 -0.65
N GLY A 101 -19.95 -5.46 0.60
CA GLY A 101 -18.91 -4.54 1.04
C GLY A 101 -17.55 -4.85 0.41
N GLU A 102 -17.18 -6.12 0.33
CA GLU A 102 -15.97 -6.60 -0.34
C GLU A 102 -15.99 -6.30 -1.84
N LEU A 103 -17.13 -6.47 -2.49
CA LEU A 103 -17.28 -6.12 -3.90
C LEU A 103 -17.21 -4.61 -4.12
N ALA A 104 -17.83 -3.83 -3.24
CA ALA A 104 -17.73 -2.38 -3.27
C ALA A 104 -16.29 -1.92 -3.02
N PHE A 105 -15.48 -2.64 -2.24
CA PHE A 105 -14.08 -2.30 -2.02
C PHE A 105 -13.27 -2.32 -3.31
N MET A 106 -13.66 -3.14 -4.30
CA MET A 106 -13.00 -3.20 -5.60
C MET A 106 -13.27 -1.97 -6.49
N SER A 107 -14.29 -1.15 -6.18
CA SER A 107 -14.78 -0.09 -7.09
C SER A 107 -14.99 1.27 -6.42
N ASP A 108 -15.46 1.31 -5.18
CA ASP A 108 -15.73 2.53 -4.41
C ASP A 108 -15.55 2.29 -2.90
N TYR A 109 -14.41 2.76 -2.37
CA TYR A 109 -14.08 2.64 -0.95
C TYR A 109 -15.08 3.37 -0.02
N LYS A 110 -15.75 4.43 -0.47
CA LYS A 110 -16.77 5.12 0.34
C LYS A 110 -18.04 4.29 0.44
N LEU A 111 -18.43 3.64 -0.66
CA LEU A 111 -19.54 2.69 -0.66
C LEU A 111 -19.20 1.46 0.17
N ALA A 112 -18.00 0.89 0.00
CA ALA A 112 -17.50 -0.23 0.78
C ALA A 112 -17.58 0.06 2.28
N ARG A 113 -17.04 1.21 2.71
CA ARG A 113 -17.13 1.66 4.10
C ARG A 113 -18.57 1.72 4.60
N LYS A 114 -19.48 2.28 3.80
CA LYS A 114 -20.90 2.42 4.18
C LYS A 114 -21.53 1.05 4.41
N ILE A 115 -21.37 0.14 3.45
CA ILE A 115 -21.96 -1.21 3.50
C ILE A 115 -21.34 -2.02 4.63
N LEU A 116 -20.00 -2.04 4.75
CA LEU A 116 -19.30 -2.81 5.78
C LEU A 116 -19.60 -2.29 7.20
N SER A 117 -19.77 -0.98 7.37
CA SER A 117 -20.17 -0.42 8.68
C SER A 117 -21.61 -0.78 9.09
N ASP A 118 -22.48 -1.07 8.13
CA ASP A 118 -23.82 -1.63 8.38
C ASP A 118 -23.69 -3.13 8.66
N ALA A 119 -22.92 -3.86 7.85
CA ALA A 119 -22.66 -5.29 7.98
C ALA A 119 -22.16 -5.68 9.38
N VAL A 120 -21.03 -5.12 9.82
CA VAL A 120 -20.42 -5.48 11.11
C VAL A 120 -21.34 -5.14 12.29
N ARG A 121 -22.09 -4.03 12.20
CA ARG A 121 -23.04 -3.62 13.24
C ARG A 121 -24.20 -4.61 13.37
N ARG A 122 -24.73 -5.11 12.24
CA ARG A 122 -25.80 -6.12 12.25
C ARG A 122 -25.29 -7.44 12.82
N MET A 123 -24.11 -7.88 12.38
CA MET A 123 -23.50 -9.11 12.85
C MET A 123 -23.17 -9.07 14.34
N GLU A 124 -22.71 -7.94 14.89
CA GLU A 124 -22.49 -7.79 16.34
C GLU A 124 -23.77 -7.87 17.18
N ALA A 125 -24.93 -7.55 16.58
CA ALA A 125 -26.23 -7.68 17.25
C ALA A 125 -26.79 -9.11 17.17
N GLU A 126 -26.21 -9.99 16.36
CA GLU A 126 -26.62 -11.37 16.16
C GLU A 126 -25.83 -12.30 17.11
N ALA A 127 -26.52 -13.06 17.96
CA ALA A 127 -25.87 -13.92 18.95
C ALA A 127 -25.04 -15.06 18.33
N GLU A 128 -25.44 -15.55 17.15
CA GLU A 128 -24.81 -16.66 16.43
C GLU A 128 -24.18 -16.19 15.10
N ALA A 129 -23.64 -14.97 15.07
CA ALA A 129 -22.98 -14.45 13.88
C ALA A 129 -21.77 -15.30 13.47
N ASP A 130 -21.58 -15.44 12.15
CA ASP A 130 -20.36 -16.00 11.57
C ASP A 130 -19.16 -15.10 11.92
N ARG A 131 -18.40 -15.51 12.94
CA ARG A 131 -17.27 -14.75 13.46
C ARG A 131 -16.15 -14.56 12.44
N ILE A 132 -15.94 -15.54 11.55
CA ILE A 132 -14.93 -15.44 10.49
C ILE A 132 -15.31 -14.31 9.53
N LYS A 133 -16.58 -14.27 9.10
CA LYS A 133 -17.07 -13.17 8.25
C LYS A 133 -17.09 -11.83 8.96
N LEU A 134 -17.39 -11.79 10.26
CA LEU A 134 -17.30 -10.55 11.04
C LEU A 134 -15.86 -10.03 11.11
N ALA A 135 -14.89 -10.89 11.42
CA ALA A 135 -13.47 -10.56 11.43
C ALA A 135 -13.00 -10.04 10.06
N ARG A 136 -13.43 -10.70 8.97
CA ARG A 136 -13.15 -10.27 7.59
C ARG A 136 -13.83 -8.94 7.25
N GLY A 137 -15.06 -8.71 7.71
CA GLY A 137 -15.75 -7.44 7.56
C GLY A 137 -14.96 -6.28 8.19
N TYR A 138 -14.41 -6.50 9.39
CA TYR A 138 -13.54 -5.53 10.06
C TYR A 138 -12.21 -5.30 9.32
N LEU A 139 -11.57 -6.36 8.83
CA LEU A 139 -10.37 -6.29 8.01
C LEU A 139 -10.57 -5.38 6.79
N VAL A 140 -11.60 -5.66 5.98
CA VAL A 140 -11.86 -4.92 4.73
C VAL A 140 -12.35 -3.50 5.03
N LEU A 141 -13.06 -3.29 6.14
CA LEU A 141 -13.44 -1.94 6.58
C LEU A 141 -12.21 -1.12 6.99
N GLY A 142 -11.22 -1.76 7.64
CA GLY A 142 -9.92 -1.16 7.93
C GLY A 142 -9.17 -0.79 6.65
N GLU A 143 -9.13 -1.69 5.66
CA GLU A 143 -8.52 -1.42 4.36
C GLU A 143 -9.22 -0.29 3.60
N ALA A 144 -10.55 -0.23 3.64
CA ALA A 144 -11.30 0.86 3.02
C ALA A 144 -10.97 2.21 3.65
N GLU A 145 -10.87 2.29 4.98
CA GLU A 145 -10.47 3.52 5.66
C GLU A 145 -8.99 3.86 5.43
N GLU A 146 -8.10 2.87 5.30
CA GLU A 146 -6.69 3.09 4.90
C GLU A 146 -6.63 3.74 3.51
N LYS A 147 -7.36 3.19 2.52
CA LYS A 147 -7.43 3.75 1.15
C LYS A 147 -8.07 5.14 1.08
N LEU A 148 -8.89 5.49 2.07
CA LEU A 148 -9.48 6.82 2.24
C LEU A 148 -8.62 7.77 3.10
N GLU A 149 -7.40 7.35 3.47
CA GLU A 149 -6.45 8.08 4.31
C GLU A 149 -7.03 8.45 5.68
N LYS A 150 -7.93 7.61 6.21
CA LYS A 150 -8.53 7.75 7.55
C LYS A 150 -7.84 6.82 8.54
N PHE A 151 -6.54 7.03 8.73
CA PHE A 151 -5.66 6.14 9.49
C PHE A 151 -6.15 5.81 10.91
N THR A 152 -6.67 6.79 11.67
CA THR A 152 -7.22 6.51 13.01
C THR A 152 -8.40 5.52 12.98
N ARG A 153 -9.25 5.60 11.94
CA ARG A 153 -10.37 4.66 11.78
C ARG A 153 -9.89 3.31 11.26
N ALA A 154 -8.94 3.31 10.32
CA ALA A 154 -8.32 2.09 9.83
C ALA A 154 -7.72 1.27 10.97
N ILE A 155 -6.90 1.91 11.82
CA ILE A 155 -6.32 1.29 13.03
C ILE A 155 -7.43 0.74 13.93
N LYS A 156 -8.49 1.51 14.20
CA LYS A 156 -9.62 1.05 15.03
C LYS A 156 -10.20 -0.26 14.49
N TYR A 157 -10.53 -0.31 13.19
CA TYR A 157 -11.16 -1.49 12.60
C TYR A 157 -10.19 -2.67 12.46
N TYR A 158 -8.91 -2.42 12.16
CA TYR A 158 -7.89 -3.46 12.19
C TYR A 158 -7.71 -4.07 13.58
N LYS A 159 -7.75 -3.28 14.66
CA LYS A 159 -7.72 -3.81 16.03
C LYS A 159 -8.94 -4.67 16.35
N GLN A 160 -10.13 -4.30 15.85
CA GLN A 160 -11.32 -5.14 16.01
C GLN A 160 -11.15 -6.48 15.27
N GLY A 161 -10.74 -6.46 14.01
CA GLY A 161 -10.45 -7.68 13.25
C GLY A 161 -9.38 -8.55 13.93
N LEU A 162 -8.33 -7.92 14.46
CA LEU A 162 -7.25 -8.61 15.17
C LEU A 162 -7.76 -9.33 16.42
N THR A 163 -8.68 -8.69 17.17
CA THR A 163 -9.29 -9.29 18.35
C THR A 163 -9.99 -10.60 17.99
N TYR A 164 -10.79 -10.61 16.93
CA TYR A 164 -11.47 -11.83 16.46
C TYR A 164 -10.49 -12.88 15.94
N PHE A 165 -9.53 -12.51 15.08
CA PHE A 165 -8.55 -13.48 14.55
C PHE A 165 -7.60 -14.07 15.60
N GLN A 166 -7.59 -13.54 16.83
CA GLN A 166 -6.85 -14.09 17.96
C GLN A 166 -7.64 -15.11 18.78
N GLU A 167 -8.97 -15.19 18.61
CA GLU A 167 -9.81 -16.18 19.31
C GLU A 167 -9.47 -17.61 18.84
N ASP A 168 -9.41 -18.57 19.76
CA ASP A 168 -8.91 -19.93 19.50
C ASP A 168 -9.70 -20.70 18.44
N ASP A 169 -11.01 -20.43 18.32
CA ASP A 169 -11.94 -21.07 17.38
C ASP A 169 -11.73 -20.63 15.92
N ILE A 170 -11.27 -19.40 15.70
CA ILE A 170 -11.07 -18.80 14.37
C ILE A 170 -9.65 -18.26 14.17
N ARG A 171 -8.70 -18.78 14.95
CA ARG A 171 -7.33 -18.27 15.01
C ARG A 171 -6.63 -18.36 13.67
N ASP A 172 -6.25 -17.22 13.11
CA ASP A 172 -5.51 -17.15 11.85
C ASP A 172 -4.16 -16.45 12.04
N LYS A 173 -3.09 -17.24 12.08
CA LYS A 173 -1.71 -16.74 12.28
C LYS A 173 -1.29 -15.74 11.22
N TYR A 174 -1.70 -15.93 9.97
CA TYR A 174 -1.34 -15.04 8.88
C TYR A 174 -2.08 -13.70 9.03
N MET A 175 -3.38 -13.72 9.33
CA MET A 175 -4.14 -12.48 9.54
C MET A 175 -3.67 -11.72 10.79
N ILE A 176 -3.31 -12.43 11.86
CA ILE A 176 -2.70 -11.80 13.04
C ILE A 176 -1.41 -11.07 12.65
N LEU A 177 -0.49 -11.74 11.94
CA LEU A 177 0.74 -11.11 11.44
C LEU A 177 0.44 -9.89 10.56
N TYR A 178 -0.46 -10.05 9.58
CA TYR A 178 -0.84 -8.98 8.65
C TYR A 178 -1.39 -7.77 9.37
N LEU A 179 -2.27 -7.98 10.35
CA LEU A 179 -2.88 -6.88 11.11
C LEU A 179 -1.87 -6.20 12.04
N HIS A 180 -0.96 -6.94 12.68
CA HIS A 180 0.14 -6.33 13.43
C HIS A 180 1.01 -5.44 12.53
N PHE A 181 1.42 -5.96 11.37
CA PHE A 181 2.17 -5.19 10.38
C PHE A 181 1.41 -3.92 9.94
N LYS A 182 0.14 -4.07 9.52
CA LYS A 182 -0.69 -2.94 9.05
C LYS A 182 -0.89 -1.87 10.12
N ILE A 183 -1.22 -2.28 11.35
CA ILE A 183 -1.41 -1.33 12.46
C ILE A 183 -0.09 -0.60 12.75
N GLY A 184 1.03 -1.32 12.82
CA GLY A 184 2.36 -0.73 13.05
C GLY A 184 2.76 0.27 11.97
N MET A 185 2.54 -0.05 10.69
CA MET A 185 2.79 0.86 9.58
C MET A 185 1.94 2.13 9.65
N LEU A 186 0.67 2.02 10.05
CA LEU A 186 -0.22 3.18 10.19
C LEU A 186 0.15 4.08 11.37
N TYR A 187 0.57 3.49 12.50
CA TYR A 187 1.12 4.26 13.62
C TYR A 187 2.41 4.99 13.21
N SER A 188 3.30 4.31 12.47
CA SER A 188 4.51 4.92 11.91
C SER A 188 4.18 6.11 10.99
N ALA A 189 3.22 5.96 10.09
CA ALA A 189 2.75 7.03 9.20
C ALA A 189 2.14 8.24 9.95
N LYS A 190 1.63 8.01 11.17
CA LYS A 190 1.11 9.04 12.07
C LYS A 190 2.16 9.64 13.00
N ASN A 191 3.42 9.18 12.93
CA ASN A 191 4.50 9.51 13.88
C ASN A 191 4.18 9.16 15.34
N GLU A 192 3.31 8.17 15.56
CA GLU A 192 3.02 7.59 16.87
C GLU A 192 4.01 6.43 17.08
N HIS A 193 5.25 6.79 17.47
CA HIS A 193 6.42 5.90 17.37
C HIS A 193 6.37 4.73 18.34
N GLU A 194 5.94 4.95 19.59
CA GLU A 194 5.87 3.93 20.62
C GLU A 194 4.91 2.81 20.21
N GLU A 195 3.69 3.15 19.80
CA GLU A 195 2.73 2.16 19.30
C GLU A 195 3.22 1.49 18.01
N ALA A 196 3.86 2.24 17.11
CA ALA A 196 4.42 1.65 15.89
C ALA A 196 5.45 0.57 16.21
N ILE A 197 6.35 0.83 17.16
CA ILE A 197 7.37 -0.12 17.60
C ILE A 197 6.72 -1.39 18.13
N ASP A 198 5.78 -1.27 19.08
CA ASP A 198 5.10 -2.43 19.70
C ASP A 198 4.48 -3.37 18.65
N TYR A 199 3.76 -2.80 17.68
CA TYR A 199 3.09 -3.58 16.65
C TYR A 199 4.06 -4.16 15.61
N LEU A 200 5.10 -3.43 15.22
CA LEU A 200 6.09 -3.89 14.23
C LEU A 200 7.04 -4.93 14.82
N GLU A 201 7.46 -4.82 16.08
CA GLU A 201 8.25 -5.85 16.76
C GLU A 201 7.46 -7.16 16.85
N LYS A 202 6.16 -7.07 17.18
CA LYS A 202 5.29 -8.24 17.16
C LYS A 202 5.14 -8.84 15.77
N ALA A 203 5.07 -8.02 14.72
CA ALA A 203 5.05 -8.51 13.34
C ALA A 203 6.35 -9.25 12.99
N VAL A 204 7.52 -8.73 13.39
CA VAL A 204 8.82 -9.41 13.19
C VAL A 204 8.86 -10.76 13.90
N GLU A 205 8.40 -10.83 15.16
CA GLU A 205 8.34 -12.08 15.93
C GLU A 205 7.43 -13.12 15.26
N LEU A 206 6.27 -12.70 14.74
CA LEU A 206 5.26 -13.57 14.14
C LEU A 206 5.58 -13.99 12.70
N ALA A 207 6.48 -13.28 12.01
CA ALA A 207 6.64 -13.42 10.57
C ALA A 207 7.10 -14.81 10.13
N GLY A 208 7.92 -15.51 10.94
CA GLY A 208 8.51 -16.79 10.55
C GLY A 208 9.22 -16.68 9.19
N GLU A 209 8.76 -17.46 8.20
CA GLU A 209 9.26 -17.45 6.81
C GLU A 209 8.60 -16.40 5.90
N ASN A 210 7.69 -15.58 6.42
CA ASN A 210 7.08 -14.48 5.65
C ASN A 210 8.04 -13.29 5.54
N PHE A 211 9.02 -13.42 4.65
CA PHE A 211 10.11 -12.45 4.50
C PHE A 211 9.63 -11.05 4.14
N GLU A 212 8.57 -10.91 3.35
CA GLU A 212 8.09 -9.58 2.92
C GLU A 212 7.62 -8.73 4.10
N MET A 213 6.70 -9.22 4.93
CA MET A 213 6.23 -8.47 6.09
C MET A 213 7.34 -8.29 7.14
N LYS A 214 8.22 -9.29 7.28
CA LYS A 214 9.38 -9.20 8.17
C LYS A 214 10.31 -8.06 7.78
N ILE A 215 10.77 -8.04 6.52
CA ILE A 215 11.69 -7.03 5.99
C ILE A 215 11.09 -5.63 6.12
N ASN A 216 9.83 -5.44 5.70
CA ASN A 216 9.19 -4.12 5.80
C ASN A 216 9.08 -3.65 7.26
N SER A 217 8.81 -4.56 8.20
CA SER A 217 8.75 -4.24 9.62
C SER A 217 10.12 -3.85 10.18
N LEU A 218 11.17 -4.61 9.86
CA LEU A 218 12.56 -4.34 10.26
C LEU A 218 13.04 -2.97 9.75
N VAL A 219 12.83 -2.66 8.48
CA VAL A 219 13.22 -1.35 7.90
C VAL A 219 12.44 -0.21 8.55
N SER A 220 11.16 -0.42 8.83
CA SER A 220 10.33 0.59 9.50
C SER A 220 10.76 0.83 10.94
N LEU A 221 11.10 -0.22 11.70
CA LEU A 221 11.68 -0.11 13.04
C LEU A 221 13.00 0.66 13.01
N ALA A 222 13.90 0.32 12.10
CA ALA A 222 15.16 1.02 11.92
C ALA A 222 14.96 2.52 11.68
N LYS A 223 14.05 2.87 10.76
CA LYS A 223 13.72 4.25 10.45
C LYS A 223 13.13 5.00 11.65
N ILE A 224 12.24 4.36 12.42
CA ILE A 224 11.68 4.95 13.64
C ILE A 224 12.80 5.23 14.65
N TYR A 225 13.65 4.24 14.96
CA TYR A 225 14.77 4.42 15.88
C TYR A 225 15.76 5.49 15.38
N GLY A 226 16.05 5.53 14.08
CA GLY A 226 16.87 6.57 13.45
C GLY A 226 16.28 7.97 13.62
N SER A 227 14.96 8.13 13.44
CA SER A 227 14.27 9.42 13.64
C SER A 227 14.29 9.90 15.10
N LYS A 228 14.42 8.97 16.06
CA LYS A 228 14.60 9.25 17.49
C LYS A 228 16.08 9.47 17.88
N SER A 229 17.00 9.47 16.91
CA SER A 229 18.45 9.47 17.13
C SER A 229 18.97 8.30 17.96
N GLU A 230 18.22 7.19 18.01
CA GLU A 230 18.57 5.95 18.69
C GLU A 230 19.28 5.00 17.69
N ASN A 231 20.31 5.49 17.01
CA ASN A 231 20.97 4.82 15.89
C ASN A 231 21.56 3.44 16.24
N GLU A 232 22.01 3.26 17.48
CA GLU A 232 22.48 1.96 17.99
C GLU A 232 21.38 0.89 18.02
N LYS A 233 20.12 1.28 18.24
CA LYS A 233 18.97 0.36 18.16
C LYS A 233 18.53 0.12 16.73
N ALA A 234 18.67 1.11 15.84
CA ALA A 234 18.32 0.97 14.42
C ALA A 234 19.22 -0.05 13.70
N TYR A 235 20.52 -0.05 14.04
CA TYR A 235 21.55 -0.83 13.35
C TYR A 235 21.26 -2.34 13.22
N PRO A 236 20.91 -3.10 14.29
CA PRO A 236 20.61 -4.52 14.18
C PRO A 236 19.45 -4.81 13.21
N TYR A 237 18.39 -3.99 13.23
CA TYR A 237 17.27 -4.15 12.29
C TYR A 237 17.69 -3.86 10.84
N LEU A 238 18.59 -2.90 10.61
CA LEU A 238 19.14 -2.62 9.28
C LEU A 238 20.04 -3.75 8.76
N GLN A 239 20.88 -4.31 9.63
CA GLN A 239 21.72 -5.45 9.26
C GLN A 239 20.88 -6.68 8.89
N GLU A 240 19.89 -7.02 9.72
CA GLU A 240 19.01 -8.16 9.45
C GLU A 240 18.19 -7.94 8.18
N SER A 241 17.57 -6.76 8.01
CA SER A 241 16.77 -6.47 6.82
C SER A 241 17.59 -6.49 5.53
N LEU A 242 18.79 -5.91 5.51
CA LEU A 242 19.66 -5.95 4.33
C LEU A 242 20.11 -7.38 3.98
N SER A 243 20.44 -8.21 4.99
CA SER A 243 20.76 -9.62 4.76
C SER A 243 19.59 -10.37 4.12
N LEU A 244 18.37 -10.20 4.64
CA LEU A 244 17.17 -10.83 4.08
C LEU A 244 16.81 -10.29 2.69
N LEU A 245 17.07 -9.01 2.44
CA LEU A 245 16.84 -8.37 1.14
C LEU A 245 17.77 -8.92 0.06
N GLU A 246 19.04 -9.18 0.38
CA GLU A 246 20.01 -9.73 -0.56
C GLU A 246 19.67 -11.17 -0.99
N GLU A 247 18.98 -11.93 -0.14
CA GLU A 247 18.58 -13.33 -0.39
C GLU A 247 17.15 -13.50 -0.93
N SER A 248 16.36 -12.42 -1.01
CA SER A 248 14.95 -12.48 -1.39
C SER A 248 14.64 -11.91 -2.78
N SER A 249 13.41 -12.16 -3.24
CA SER A 249 12.86 -11.54 -4.45
C SER A 249 12.70 -10.02 -4.34
N LEU A 250 12.92 -9.44 -3.15
CA LEU A 250 12.84 -8.00 -2.88
C LEU A 250 14.19 -7.28 -3.07
N SER A 251 15.23 -7.98 -3.53
CA SER A 251 16.57 -7.43 -3.81
C SER A 251 16.62 -6.30 -4.85
N GLU A 252 15.57 -6.10 -5.66
CA GLU A 252 15.44 -4.94 -6.54
C GLU A 252 14.14 -4.16 -6.30
N SER A 253 13.81 -3.90 -5.03
CA SER A 253 12.58 -3.23 -4.62
C SER A 253 12.82 -1.84 -4.00
N PHE A 254 11.73 -1.07 -3.83
CA PHE A 254 11.77 0.20 -3.11
C PHE A 254 12.22 0.04 -1.66
N ILE A 255 11.79 -1.03 -0.98
CA ILE A 255 12.16 -1.28 0.43
C ILE A 255 13.66 -1.58 0.57
N HIS A 256 14.29 -2.18 -0.46
CA HIS A 256 15.75 -2.34 -0.49
C HIS A 256 16.46 -1.01 -0.62
N ALA A 257 15.99 -0.14 -1.52
CA ALA A 257 16.56 1.20 -1.65
C ALA A 257 16.43 1.99 -0.33
N GLU A 258 15.30 1.88 0.37
CA GLU A 258 15.09 2.50 1.67
C GLU A 258 16.04 1.94 2.75
N ALA A 259 16.17 0.61 2.87
CA ALA A 259 17.12 0.00 3.81
C ALA A 259 18.57 0.46 3.59
N LEU A 260 18.99 0.60 2.32
CA LEU A 260 20.31 1.12 1.97
C LEU A 260 20.47 2.60 2.35
N ILE A 261 19.44 3.42 2.19
CA ILE A 261 19.46 4.83 2.62
C ILE A 261 19.61 4.92 4.13
N GLU A 262 18.83 4.15 4.89
CA GLU A 262 18.90 4.17 6.36
C GLU A 262 20.26 3.69 6.86
N MET A 263 20.87 2.69 6.21
CA MET A 263 22.24 2.27 6.52
C MET A 263 23.29 3.33 6.15
N ALA A 264 23.08 4.05 5.05
CA ALA A 264 23.93 5.19 4.68
C ALA A 264 23.81 6.31 5.72
N PHE A 265 22.60 6.59 6.19
CA PHE A 265 22.32 7.60 7.22
C PHE A 265 22.96 7.23 8.55
N TYR A 266 22.89 5.96 8.97
CA TYR A 266 23.58 5.46 10.16
C TYR A 266 25.08 5.78 10.15
N HIS A 267 25.77 5.53 9.04
CA HIS A 267 27.18 5.89 8.90
C HIS A 267 27.41 7.41 8.79
N PHE A 268 26.51 8.12 8.10
CA PHE A 268 26.57 9.56 7.95
C PHE A 268 26.52 10.29 9.30
N ASP A 269 25.61 9.88 10.19
CA ASP A 269 25.47 10.44 11.54
C ASP A 269 26.72 10.25 12.40
N GLN A 270 27.46 9.16 12.16
CA GLN A 270 28.75 8.90 12.80
C GLN A 270 29.93 9.62 12.11
N ALA A 271 29.67 10.55 11.18
CA ALA A 271 30.65 11.22 10.33
C ALA A 271 31.54 10.26 9.51
N LYS A 272 31.09 9.02 9.30
CA LYS A 272 31.76 7.97 8.52
C LYS A 272 31.33 8.06 7.05
N LEU A 273 31.73 9.15 6.39
CA LEU A 273 31.28 9.48 5.04
C LEU A 273 31.81 8.54 3.96
N ASP A 274 33.01 7.95 4.17
CA ASP A 274 33.58 6.96 3.26
C ASP A 274 32.76 5.66 3.27
N GLU A 275 32.17 5.31 4.42
CA GLU A 275 31.29 4.16 4.61
C GLU A 275 29.85 4.44 4.16
N ALA A 276 29.35 5.66 4.33
CA ALA A 276 28.00 6.06 3.91
C ALA A 276 27.85 6.12 2.37
N ALA A 277 28.85 6.69 1.66
CA ALA A 277 28.77 6.95 0.24
C ALA A 277 28.43 5.71 -0.64
N PRO A 278 29.02 4.52 -0.43
CA PRO A 278 28.66 3.31 -1.17
C PRO A 278 27.18 2.91 -1.03
N TYR A 279 26.59 3.05 0.15
CA TYR A 279 25.18 2.71 0.38
C TYR A 279 24.24 3.68 -0.36
N TYR A 280 24.49 4.98 -0.28
CA TYR A 280 23.76 5.97 -1.08
C TYR A 280 23.88 5.69 -2.59
N GLN A 281 25.09 5.35 -3.05
CA GLN A 281 25.31 5.01 -4.47
C GLN A 281 24.53 3.76 -4.90
N ARG A 282 24.47 2.72 -4.06
CA ARG A 282 23.64 1.51 -4.31
C ARG A 282 22.15 1.87 -4.36
N ALA A 283 21.64 2.65 -3.39
CA ALA A 283 20.25 3.09 -3.36
C ALA A 283 19.86 3.89 -4.61
N ILE A 284 20.72 4.84 -5.04
CA ILE A 284 20.54 5.62 -6.28
C ILE A 284 20.43 4.69 -7.50
N ASN A 285 21.25 3.65 -7.58
CA ASN A 285 21.24 2.72 -8.70
C ASN A 285 19.98 1.87 -8.73
N LEU A 286 19.44 1.47 -7.57
CA LEU A 286 18.13 0.82 -7.49
C LEU A 286 17.02 1.77 -7.92
N TYR A 287 16.96 2.99 -7.40
CA TYR A 287 15.94 3.96 -7.79
C TYR A 287 15.90 4.23 -9.29
N LYS A 288 17.05 4.25 -9.98
CA LYS A 288 17.08 4.41 -11.45
C LYS A 288 16.35 3.29 -12.19
N LYS A 289 16.35 2.07 -11.67
CA LYS A 289 15.68 0.90 -12.26
C LYS A 289 14.18 0.87 -11.95
N LEU A 290 13.77 1.53 -10.86
CA LEU A 290 12.40 1.47 -10.36
C LEU A 290 11.48 2.53 -11.03
N PRO A 291 10.39 2.12 -11.69
CA PRO A 291 9.38 3.04 -12.19
C PRO A 291 8.55 3.62 -11.04
N GLY A 292 8.01 4.83 -11.21
CA GLY A 292 7.15 5.47 -10.20
C GLY A 292 7.87 5.93 -8.93
N ARG A 293 9.20 5.99 -8.94
CA ARG A 293 10.00 6.50 -7.81
C ARG A 293 9.63 7.94 -7.46
N ASP A 294 9.67 8.24 -6.17
CA ASP A 294 9.44 9.58 -5.65
C ASP A 294 10.66 10.48 -5.96
N ASN A 295 10.47 11.46 -6.83
CA ASN A 295 11.50 12.43 -7.20
C ASN A 295 12.04 13.20 -5.98
N ARG A 296 11.21 13.45 -4.95
CA ARG A 296 11.61 14.11 -3.71
C ARG A 296 12.65 13.27 -2.97
N LYS A 297 12.32 11.99 -2.70
CA LYS A 297 13.24 11.05 -2.06
C LYS A 297 14.54 10.91 -2.85
N VAL A 298 14.45 10.67 -4.16
CA VAL A 298 15.64 10.50 -5.01
C VAL A 298 16.52 11.76 -5.00
N GLY A 299 15.92 12.95 -5.06
CA GLY A 299 16.64 14.22 -4.96
C GLY A 299 17.40 14.37 -3.65
N MET A 300 16.76 14.07 -2.51
CA MET A 300 17.41 14.11 -1.19
C MET A 300 18.57 13.12 -1.08
N VAL A 301 18.43 11.90 -1.61
CA VAL A 301 19.51 10.91 -1.61
C VAL A 301 20.70 11.39 -2.44
N TYR A 302 20.46 12.05 -3.57
CA TYR A 302 21.55 12.66 -4.35
C TYR A 302 22.24 13.80 -3.59
N MET A 303 21.50 14.63 -2.84
CA MET A 303 22.10 15.67 -1.97
C MET A 303 23.03 15.06 -0.92
N GLN A 304 22.54 14.06 -0.19
CA GLN A 304 23.31 13.39 0.86
C GLN A 304 24.54 12.67 0.29
N TYR A 305 24.38 12.02 -0.87
CA TYR A 305 25.50 11.40 -1.58
C TYR A 305 26.54 12.43 -2.02
N ALA A 306 26.10 13.56 -2.59
CA ALA A 306 26.98 14.64 -3.01
C ALA A 306 27.79 15.20 -1.85
N TYR A 307 27.14 15.44 -0.71
CA TYR A 307 27.80 15.87 0.52
C TYR A 307 28.85 14.85 0.99
N CYS A 308 28.52 13.56 0.99
CA CYS A 308 29.51 12.52 1.33
C CYS A 308 30.72 12.57 0.40
N LEU A 309 30.50 12.74 -0.90
CA LEU A 309 31.60 12.81 -1.88
C LEU A 309 32.47 14.05 -1.71
N GLU A 310 31.87 15.18 -1.31
CA GLU A 310 32.59 16.42 -1.03
C GLU A 310 33.48 16.31 0.21
N HIS A 311 32.98 15.67 1.27
CA HIS A 311 33.59 15.74 2.61
C HIS A 311 34.27 14.45 3.08
N LYS A 312 34.17 13.33 2.36
CA LYS A 312 34.92 12.11 2.68
C LYS A 312 36.44 12.32 2.58
N LYS A 313 37.24 11.42 3.17
CA LYS A 313 38.71 11.56 3.28
C LYS A 313 39.39 11.90 1.96
N LYS A 314 38.96 11.23 0.88
CA LYS A 314 39.40 11.52 -0.48
C LYS A 314 38.24 12.14 -1.26
N ALA A 315 38.06 13.45 -1.10
CA ALA A 315 36.99 14.19 -1.75
C ALA A 315 36.98 13.99 -3.27
N ASP A 316 35.80 13.68 -3.82
CA ASP A 316 35.54 13.62 -5.26
C ASP A 316 34.60 14.77 -5.63
N LYS A 317 35.18 15.96 -5.73
CA LYS A 317 34.44 17.19 -6.05
C LYS A 317 33.77 17.15 -7.42
N HIS A 318 34.34 16.40 -8.36
CA HIS A 318 33.73 16.27 -9.68
C HIS A 318 32.41 15.49 -9.58
N GLN A 319 32.45 14.30 -8.97
CA GLN A 319 31.27 13.47 -8.80
C GLN A 319 30.26 14.08 -7.82
N ALA A 320 30.72 14.82 -6.80
CA ALA A 320 29.86 15.59 -5.90
C ALA A 320 29.03 16.61 -6.70
N GLY A 321 29.69 17.42 -7.54
CA GLY A 321 29.02 18.37 -8.43
C GLY A 321 27.97 17.70 -9.31
N VAL A 322 28.33 16.62 -10.01
CA VAL A 322 27.38 15.85 -10.84
C VAL A 322 26.16 15.36 -10.04
N SER A 323 26.38 14.95 -8.79
CA SER A 323 25.32 14.45 -7.90
C SER A 323 24.42 15.59 -7.42
N TYR A 324 24.98 16.74 -7.07
CA TYR A 324 24.23 17.97 -6.78
C TYR A 324 23.35 18.41 -7.95
N GLU A 325 23.87 18.39 -9.18
CA GLU A 325 23.07 18.73 -10.36
C GLU A 325 21.87 17.78 -10.53
N LYS A 326 22.09 16.47 -10.34
CA LYS A 326 21.03 15.46 -10.40
C LYS A 326 20.01 15.60 -9.29
N ALA A 327 20.44 16.01 -8.09
CA ALA A 327 19.54 16.30 -6.98
C ALA A 327 18.55 17.39 -7.38
N ILE A 328 19.05 18.53 -7.87
CA ILE A 328 18.20 19.65 -8.33
C ILE A 328 17.27 19.21 -9.45
N GLU A 329 17.75 18.43 -10.44
CA GLU A 329 16.91 17.95 -11.53
C GLU A 329 15.71 17.11 -11.03
N GLN A 330 15.88 16.33 -9.96
CA GLN A 330 14.75 15.60 -9.36
C GLN A 330 13.87 16.53 -8.52
N LEU A 331 14.47 17.40 -7.69
CA LEU A 331 13.73 18.29 -6.80
C LEU A 331 12.90 19.33 -7.56
N GLU A 332 13.35 19.82 -8.72
CA GLU A 332 12.59 20.69 -9.63
C GLU A 332 11.29 20.04 -10.15
N LYS A 333 11.21 18.70 -10.15
CA LYS A 333 9.99 17.96 -10.54
C LYS A 333 9.00 17.80 -9.39
N THR A 334 9.34 18.31 -8.20
CA THR A 334 8.49 18.24 -7.00
C THR A 334 7.73 19.56 -6.80
N LYS A 335 6.76 19.57 -5.88
CA LYS A 335 6.04 20.78 -5.45
C LYS A 335 6.57 21.34 -4.11
N ASP A 336 7.72 20.87 -3.66
CA ASP A 336 8.31 21.23 -2.37
C ASP A 336 9.27 22.41 -2.53
N ARG A 337 8.74 23.64 -2.44
CA ARG A 337 9.51 24.87 -2.65
C ARG A 337 10.60 25.07 -1.60
N GLU A 338 10.31 24.79 -0.34
CA GLU A 338 11.24 24.96 0.77
C GLU A 338 12.44 24.02 0.63
N LEU A 339 12.19 22.74 0.33
CA LEU A 339 13.27 21.78 0.09
C LEU A 339 14.13 22.20 -1.11
N LEU A 340 13.49 22.68 -2.19
CA LEU A 340 14.20 23.13 -3.38
C LEU A 340 15.03 24.40 -3.12
N GLU A 341 14.54 25.31 -2.28
CA GLU A 341 15.26 26.51 -1.84
C GLU A 341 16.54 26.15 -1.09
N ASN A 342 16.42 25.27 -0.07
CA ASN A 342 17.56 24.77 0.69
C ASN A 342 18.57 24.05 -0.22
N ALA A 343 18.08 23.20 -1.14
CA ALA A 343 18.94 22.50 -2.07
C ALA A 343 19.69 23.45 -3.02
N TYR A 344 19.05 24.52 -3.50
CA TYR A 344 19.75 25.52 -4.30
C TYR A 344 20.84 26.23 -3.52
N ALA A 345 20.58 26.60 -2.26
CA ALA A 345 21.57 27.26 -1.42
C ALA A 345 22.84 26.39 -1.27
N ASP A 346 22.67 25.10 -0.95
CA ASP A 346 23.76 24.13 -0.84
C ASP A 346 24.56 24.00 -2.15
N VAL A 347 23.85 23.88 -3.29
CA VAL A 347 24.48 23.73 -4.60
C VAL A 347 25.23 24.99 -5.04
N ILE A 348 24.69 26.18 -4.74
CA ILE A 348 25.36 27.45 -5.00
C ILE A 348 26.63 27.56 -4.15
N ALA A 349 26.55 27.23 -2.85
CA ALA A 349 27.69 27.25 -1.95
C ALA A 349 28.80 26.29 -2.42
N PHE A 350 28.43 25.07 -2.83
CA PHE A 350 29.36 24.11 -3.40
C PHE A 350 30.10 24.64 -4.64
N PHE A 351 29.35 25.21 -5.60
CA PHE A 351 29.98 25.72 -6.82
C PHE A 351 30.80 26.99 -6.60
N ASP A 352 30.50 27.76 -5.56
CA ASP A 352 31.36 28.86 -5.12
C ASP A 352 32.67 28.34 -4.52
N ALA A 353 32.58 27.40 -3.57
CA ALA A 353 33.73 26.78 -2.91
C ALA A 353 34.66 26.02 -3.87
N THR A 354 34.13 25.56 -5.00
CA THR A 354 34.89 24.90 -6.08
C THR A 354 35.32 25.83 -7.22
N ASN A 355 35.11 27.15 -7.08
CA ASN A 355 35.43 28.17 -8.08
C ASN A 355 34.77 27.96 -9.46
N ASN A 356 33.63 27.27 -9.51
CA ASN A 356 32.87 27.06 -10.74
C ASN A 356 31.84 28.19 -10.94
N THR A 357 32.33 29.36 -11.30
CA THR A 357 31.53 30.59 -11.44
C THR A 357 30.39 30.45 -12.44
N LYS A 358 30.56 29.64 -13.51
CA LYS A 358 29.52 29.38 -14.50
C LYS A 358 28.33 28.62 -13.90
N LYS A 359 28.59 27.54 -13.16
CA LYS A 359 27.54 26.75 -12.51
C LYS A 359 26.90 27.52 -11.35
N LYS A 360 27.70 28.21 -10.53
CA LYS A 360 27.20 29.10 -9.46
C LYS A 360 26.14 30.08 -10.00
N ARG A 361 26.50 30.89 -11.01
CA ARG A 361 25.57 31.86 -11.64
C ARG A 361 24.33 31.20 -12.24
N MET A 362 24.48 30.00 -12.80
CA MET A 362 23.35 29.26 -13.36
C MET A 362 22.32 28.93 -12.26
N TYR A 363 22.78 28.43 -11.11
CA TYR A 363 21.90 28.07 -10.00
C TYR A 363 21.38 29.29 -9.23
N GLU A 364 22.16 30.37 -9.08
CA GLU A 364 21.67 31.66 -8.56
C GLU A 364 20.49 32.20 -9.39
N ASN A 365 20.60 32.16 -10.72
CA ASN A 365 19.51 32.59 -11.61
C ASN A 365 18.27 31.69 -11.49
N LYS A 366 18.45 30.38 -11.30
CA LYS A 366 17.33 29.46 -11.06
C LYS A 366 16.65 29.75 -9.72
N PHE A 367 17.44 29.95 -8.67
CA PHE A 367 16.97 30.30 -7.34
C PHE A 367 16.15 31.59 -7.35
N VAL A 368 16.68 32.67 -7.92
CA VAL A 368 15.98 33.97 -8.02
C VAL A 368 14.66 33.84 -8.79
N LYS A 369 14.63 33.07 -9.89
CA LYS A 369 13.41 32.83 -10.66
C LYS A 369 12.35 32.07 -9.85
N MET A 370 12.77 31.11 -9.03
CA MET A 370 11.87 30.34 -8.18
C MET A 370 11.30 31.19 -7.04
N VAL A 371 12.11 32.04 -6.40
CA VAL A 371 11.66 32.91 -5.29
C VAL A 371 10.70 34.00 -5.78
N ASN A 372 10.93 34.53 -6.99
CA ASN A 372 10.14 35.62 -7.55
C ASN A 372 8.91 35.17 -8.38
N GLY A 373 8.67 33.86 -8.51
CA GLY A 373 7.59 33.26 -9.32
C GLY A 373 6.61 32.43 -8.51
#